data_AF-A0A1C3KJH5-F1
#
_entry.id   AF-A0A1C3KJH5-F1
#
_cell.length_a   1.000
_cell.length_b   1.000
_cell.length_c   1.000
_cell.angle_alpha   90.00
_cell.angle_beta   90.00
_cell.angle_gamma   90.00
#
_symmetry.space_group_name_H-M   'P 1'
#
loop_
_entity.id
_entity.type
_entity.pdbx_description
1 polymer ?
#
loop_
_entity_poly.entity_id
_entity_poly.type
_entity_poly.pdbx_seq_one_letter_code
_entity_poly.pdbx_strand_id
1 'polypeptide(L)'
;MQKGKFTCDAVKEASKRDTVLTLLPYKTTILHGALNIINEFKKKNEHGIDYKNLCNQLNNYVISQKRCVKEVIKSKKKTFERSEWKDIIRGLVLTYNNQDVKRLCYYEDDNETKKKKEVLNIHDIFRNFCIEKKERLGNSSDMNFQKCDKFLSWISEKKMELQGHDP
;
A
#
# COMPACT_ATOMS: atom_id res chain seq x y z
N MET A 1 5.41 -12.90 -8.59
CA MET A 1 4.63 -12.85 -7.33
C MET A 1 5.47 -13.46 -6.21
N GLN A 2 5.84 -12.71 -5.17
CA GLN A 2 6.59 -13.28 -4.04
C GLN A 2 5.69 -14.24 -3.23
N LYS A 3 6.01 -15.54 -3.25
CA LYS A 3 5.40 -16.55 -2.38
C LYS A 3 5.64 -16.15 -0.90
N GLY A 4 4.57 -16.15 -0.09
CA GLY A 4 4.67 -16.06 1.38
C GLY A 4 4.19 -14.76 2.06
N LYS A 5 3.70 -13.75 1.32
CA LYS A 5 3.61 -12.40 1.91
C LYS A 5 2.61 -12.23 3.08
N PHE A 6 1.56 -13.04 3.21
CA PHE A 6 0.55 -12.87 4.27
C PHE A 6 0.12 -14.22 4.89
N THR A 7 0.99 -14.84 5.69
CA THR A 7 0.65 -16.08 6.40
C THR A 7 -0.29 -15.82 7.60
N CYS A 8 -0.94 -16.89 8.07
CA CYS A 8 -1.78 -16.84 9.27
C CYS A 8 -1.01 -17.18 10.55
N ASP A 9 0.31 -17.40 10.49
CA ASP A 9 1.07 -17.99 11.61
C ASP A 9 1.07 -17.06 12.81
N ALA A 10 1.30 -15.76 12.60
CA ALA A 10 1.26 -14.77 13.65
C ALA A 10 -0.14 -14.63 14.30
N VAL A 11 -1.21 -14.87 13.53
CA VAL A 11 -2.60 -14.92 14.04
C VAL A 11 -2.83 -16.19 14.85
N LYS A 12 -2.35 -17.34 14.37
CA LYS A 12 -2.42 -18.62 15.10
C LYS A 12 -1.66 -18.54 16.42
N GLU A 13 -0.47 -17.95 16.43
CA GLU A 13 0.32 -17.73 17.65
C GLU A 13 -0.36 -16.76 18.61
N ALA A 14 -0.87 -15.63 18.12
CA ALA A 14 -1.66 -14.70 18.92
C ALA A 14 -2.90 -15.36 19.54
N SER A 15 -3.46 -16.37 18.89
CA SER A 15 -4.60 -17.13 19.41
C SER A 15 -4.29 -17.91 20.68
N LYS A 16 -3.03 -18.13 21.07
CA LYS A 16 -2.72 -18.81 22.34
C LYS A 16 -3.06 -17.96 23.58
N ARG A 17 -3.27 -16.66 23.40
CA ARG A 17 -3.63 -15.72 24.47
C ARG A 17 -5.14 -15.73 24.67
N ASP A 18 -5.57 -15.80 25.92
CA ASP A 18 -6.97 -15.60 26.30
C ASP A 18 -7.14 -14.21 26.92
N THR A 19 -8.17 -13.50 26.45
CA THR A 19 -8.43 -12.10 26.80
C THR A 19 -9.93 -11.86 26.87
N VAL A 20 -10.35 -10.84 27.62
CA VAL A 20 -11.77 -10.44 27.74
C VAL A 20 -12.39 -10.12 26.37
N LEU A 21 -11.64 -9.40 25.54
CA LEU A 21 -12.03 -9.08 24.16
C LEU A 21 -11.58 -10.18 23.20
N THR A 22 -12.43 -10.57 22.26
CA THR A 22 -12.23 -11.77 21.43
C THR A 22 -11.11 -11.58 20.39
N LEU A 23 -10.97 -10.37 19.86
CA LEU A 23 -10.03 -10.00 18.80
C LEU A 23 -8.81 -9.21 19.30
N LEU A 24 -8.80 -8.77 20.55
CA LEU A 24 -7.67 -8.05 21.16
C LEU A 24 -6.31 -8.73 20.94
N PRO A 25 -6.16 -10.07 21.04
CA PRO A 25 -4.86 -10.72 20.86
C PRO A 25 -4.26 -10.49 19.47
N TYR A 26 -5.08 -10.28 18.45
CA TYR A 26 -4.64 -10.14 17.07
C TYR A 26 -4.28 -8.69 16.70
N LYS A 27 -4.74 -7.69 17.48
CA LYS A 27 -4.54 -6.27 17.16
C LYS A 27 -3.07 -5.94 16.93
N THR A 28 -2.21 -6.23 17.90
CA THR A 28 -0.78 -5.89 17.82
C THR A 28 -0.10 -6.58 16.63
N THR A 29 -0.38 -7.87 16.41
CA THR A 29 0.26 -8.64 15.34
C THR A 29 -0.11 -8.11 13.95
N ILE A 30 -1.38 -7.72 13.78
CA ILE A 30 -1.88 -7.15 12.53
C ILE A 30 -1.25 -5.76 12.27
N LEU A 31 -1.16 -4.92 13.30
CA LEU A 31 -0.52 -3.60 13.17
C LEU A 31 0.97 -3.71 12.84
N HIS A 32 1.68 -4.63 13.49
CA HIS A 32 3.10 -4.88 13.21
C HIS A 32 3.34 -5.38 11.78
N GLY A 33 2.52 -6.30 11.28
CA GLY A 33 2.67 -6.78 9.90
C GLY A 33 2.42 -5.67 8.87
N ALA A 34 1.43 -4.81 9.10
CA ALA A 34 1.20 -3.64 8.25
C ALA A 34 2.38 -2.65 8.27
N LEU A 35 2.95 -2.39 9.45
CA LEU A 35 4.13 -1.55 9.60
C LEU A 35 5.35 -2.12 8.86
N ASN A 36 5.57 -3.43 8.93
CA ASN A 36 6.64 -4.11 8.20
C ASN A 36 6.50 -3.94 6.69
N ILE A 37 5.29 -4.11 6.14
CA ILE A 37 5.02 -3.89 4.72
C ILE A 37 5.41 -2.45 4.33
N ILE A 38 4.99 -1.45 5.10
CA ILE A 38 5.33 -0.05 4.82
C ILE A 38 6.84 0.16 4.85
N ASN A 39 7.52 -0.36 5.87
CA ASN A 39 8.97 -0.22 6.02
C ASN A 39 9.74 -0.89 4.86
N GLU A 40 9.30 -2.06 4.40
CA GLU A 40 9.89 -2.72 3.22
C GLU A 40 9.76 -1.88 1.96
N PHE A 41 8.60 -1.25 1.74
CA PHE A 41 8.39 -0.35 0.62
C PHE A 41 9.25 0.92 0.71
N LYS A 42 9.35 1.52 1.90
CA LYS A 42 10.19 2.71 2.12
C LYS A 42 11.68 2.43 1.86
N LYS A 43 12.16 1.21 2.10
CA LYS A 43 13.54 0.79 1.78
C LYS A 43 13.81 0.65 0.28
N LYS A 44 12.78 0.39 -0.53
CA LYS A 44 12.89 0.17 -1.98
C LYS A 44 12.38 1.38 -2.75
N ASN A 45 13.08 2.51 -2.62
CA ASN A 45 12.61 3.82 -3.09
C ASN A 45 13.46 4.44 -4.21
N GLU A 46 14.19 3.64 -5.00
CA GLU A 46 15.06 4.15 -6.08
C GLU A 46 14.33 5.10 -7.05
N HIS A 47 13.04 4.85 -7.29
CA HIS A 47 12.17 5.66 -8.14
C HIS A 47 11.01 6.29 -7.36
N GLY A 48 11.23 6.56 -6.07
CA GLY A 48 10.16 6.90 -5.15
C GLY A 48 9.28 5.71 -4.78
N ILE A 49 8.36 5.93 -3.85
CA ILE A 49 7.47 4.89 -3.32
C ILE A 49 6.38 4.58 -4.35
N ASP A 50 6.25 3.30 -4.70
CA ASP A 50 5.11 2.79 -5.45
C ASP A 50 3.88 2.70 -4.53
N TYR A 51 3.22 3.84 -4.31
CA TYR A 51 2.08 3.93 -3.41
C TYR A 51 0.90 3.06 -3.86
N LYS A 52 0.69 2.91 -5.18
CA LYS A 52 -0.40 2.08 -5.71
C LYS A 52 -0.19 0.61 -5.32
N ASN A 53 1.01 0.08 -5.51
CA ASN A 53 1.33 -1.28 -5.08
C ASN A 53 1.38 -1.41 -3.55
N LEU A 54 1.89 -0.40 -2.82
CA LEU A 54 1.87 -0.38 -1.35
C LEU A 54 0.44 -0.51 -0.82
N CYS A 55 -0.47 0.35 -1.29
CA CYS A 55 -1.88 0.33 -0.87
C CYS A 55 -2.57 -0.98 -1.25
N ASN A 56 -2.28 -1.53 -2.44
CA ASN A 56 -2.80 -2.84 -2.83
C ASN A 56 -2.31 -3.96 -1.90
N GLN A 57 -1.02 -3.97 -1.55
CA GLN A 57 -0.46 -4.96 -0.63
C GLN A 57 -1.01 -4.82 0.79
N LEU A 58 -1.16 -3.60 1.30
CA LEU A 58 -1.78 -3.34 2.59
C LEU A 58 -3.24 -3.81 2.63
N ASN A 59 -4.02 -3.52 1.58
CA ASN A 59 -5.41 -3.97 1.50
C ASN A 59 -5.51 -5.51 1.47
N ASN A 60 -4.71 -6.16 0.63
CA ASN A 60 -4.67 -7.62 0.54
C ASN A 60 -4.19 -8.27 1.84
N TYR A 61 -3.23 -7.64 2.54
CA TYR A 61 -2.80 -8.06 3.86
C TYR A 61 -3.97 -8.06 4.84
N VAL A 62 -4.68 -6.94 5.00
CA VAL A 62 -5.78 -6.79 5.95
C VAL A 62 -6.90 -7.79 5.65
N ILE A 63 -7.26 -7.98 4.37
CA ILE A 63 -8.23 -8.99 3.95
C ILE A 63 -7.78 -10.41 4.35
N SER A 64 -6.51 -10.75 4.10
CA SER A 64 -5.95 -12.06 4.48
C SER A 64 -5.99 -12.27 5.99
N GLN A 65 -5.55 -11.27 6.77
CA GLN A 65 -5.56 -11.34 8.24
C GLN A 65 -6.98 -11.49 8.79
N LYS A 66 -7.96 -10.77 8.22
CA LYS A 66 -9.37 -10.93 8.60
C LYS A 66 -9.86 -12.36 8.41
N ARG A 67 -9.48 -12.99 7.29
CA ARG A 67 -9.80 -14.40 7.01
C ARG A 67 -9.15 -15.33 8.04
N CYS A 68 -7.85 -15.18 8.30
CA CYS A 68 -7.13 -15.96 9.30
C CYS A 68 -7.79 -15.85 10.69
N VAL A 69 -8.14 -14.63 11.10
CA VAL A 69 -8.79 -14.38 12.39
C VAL A 69 -10.16 -15.05 12.45
N LYS A 70 -10.98 -14.94 11.40
CA LYS A 70 -12.29 -15.62 11.33
C LYS A 70 -12.17 -17.14 11.47
N GLU A 71 -11.18 -17.75 10.81
CA GLU A 71 -10.95 -19.20 10.91
C GLU A 71 -10.56 -19.63 12.34
N VAL A 72 -9.66 -18.88 12.99
CA VAL A 72 -9.24 -19.12 14.37
C VAL A 72 -10.39 -18.92 15.37
N ILE A 73 -11.20 -17.88 15.17
CA ILE A 73 -12.35 -17.62 16.03
C ILE A 73 -13.40 -18.73 15.90
N LYS A 74 -13.65 -19.18 14.67
CA LYS A 74 -14.55 -20.31 14.39
C LYS A 74 -14.05 -21.61 15.03
N SER A 75 -12.75 -21.92 14.95
CA SER A 75 -12.20 -23.15 15.55
C SER A 75 -12.31 -23.15 17.08
N LYS A 76 -12.29 -21.97 17.70
CA LYS A 76 -12.53 -21.77 19.13
C LYS A 76 -14.01 -21.71 19.54
N LYS A 77 -14.94 -21.87 18.58
CA LYS A 77 -16.39 -21.72 18.80
C LYS A 77 -16.78 -20.35 19.39
N LYS A 78 -16.00 -19.30 19.12
CA LYS A 78 -16.32 -17.91 19.48
C LYS A 78 -16.97 -17.19 18.28
N THR A 79 -17.65 -16.07 18.53
CA THR A 79 -18.22 -15.21 17.47
C THR A 79 -17.20 -14.16 17.06
N PHE A 80 -17.17 -13.82 15.76
CA PHE A 80 -16.32 -12.73 15.26
C PHE A 80 -16.98 -11.38 15.55
N GLU A 81 -16.41 -10.63 16.49
CA GLU A 81 -16.93 -9.33 16.90
C GLU A 81 -16.58 -8.23 15.89
N ARG A 82 -17.59 -7.73 15.17
CA ARG A 82 -17.40 -6.70 14.13
C ARG A 82 -16.93 -5.37 14.71
N SER A 83 -17.40 -5.00 15.90
CA SER A 83 -16.98 -3.78 16.61
C SER A 83 -15.48 -3.81 16.93
N GLU A 84 -14.99 -4.93 17.48
CA GLU A 84 -13.57 -5.10 17.76
C GLU A 84 -12.72 -5.10 16.48
N TRP A 85 -13.24 -5.64 15.36
CA TRP A 85 -12.55 -5.55 14.07
C TRP A 85 -12.43 -4.09 13.59
N LYS A 86 -13.49 -3.29 13.75
CA LYS A 86 -13.44 -1.85 13.43
C LYS A 86 -12.37 -1.14 14.27
N ASP A 87 -12.14 -1.54 15.50
CA ASP A 87 -11.05 -0.97 16.33
C ASP A 87 -9.65 -1.36 15.83
N ILE A 88 -9.49 -2.57 15.26
CA ILE A 88 -8.26 -2.96 14.57
C ILE A 88 -8.06 -2.12 13.31
N ILE A 89 -9.10 -1.91 12.50
CA ILE A 89 -9.04 -1.03 11.32
C ILE A 89 -8.67 0.41 11.71
N ARG A 90 -9.28 0.97 12.76
CA ARG A 90 -8.90 2.30 13.28
C ARG A 90 -7.43 2.35 13.69
N GLY A 91 -6.93 1.29 14.34
CA GLY A 91 -5.52 1.15 14.66
C GLY A 91 -4.64 1.19 13.41
N LEU A 92 -5.01 0.45 12.36
CA LEU A 92 -4.28 0.44 11.08
C LEU A 92 -4.26 1.82 10.44
N VAL A 93 -5.38 2.53 10.46
CA VAL A 93 -5.48 3.91 9.95
C VAL A 93 -4.56 4.85 10.70
N LEU A 94 -4.46 4.74 12.03
CA LEU A 94 -3.50 5.49 12.83
C LEU A 94 -2.05 5.12 12.47
N THR A 95 -1.75 3.84 12.29
CA THR A 95 -0.44 3.39 11.80
C THR A 95 -0.12 3.98 10.43
N TYR A 96 -1.06 4.01 9.49
CA TYR A 96 -0.85 4.59 8.16
C TYR A 96 -0.64 6.10 8.22
N ASN A 97 -1.35 6.79 9.13
CA ASN A 97 -1.16 8.21 9.40
C ASN A 97 0.25 8.51 9.88
N ASN A 98 0.71 7.79 10.90
CA ASN A 98 2.05 7.97 11.47
C ASN A 98 3.17 7.61 10.50
N GLN A 99 2.84 6.99 9.37
CA GLN A 99 3.76 6.65 8.32
C GLN A 99 3.61 7.52 7.06
N ASP A 100 2.73 8.53 7.08
CA ASP A 100 2.41 9.41 5.95
C ASP A 100 1.82 8.70 4.72
N VAL A 101 1.08 7.60 4.95
CA VAL A 101 0.48 6.77 3.90
C VAL A 101 -1.05 6.90 3.82
N LYS A 102 -1.73 7.30 4.91
CA LYS A 102 -3.22 7.33 4.97
C LYS A 102 -3.86 8.18 3.88
N ARG A 103 -3.23 9.29 3.49
CA ARG A 103 -3.77 10.21 2.46
C ARG A 103 -3.98 9.51 1.11
N LEU A 104 -3.21 8.45 0.86
CA LEU A 104 -3.19 7.74 -0.42
C LEU A 104 -3.91 6.40 -0.34
N CYS A 105 -3.73 5.64 0.75
CA CYS A 105 -4.35 4.32 0.86
C CYS A 105 -5.80 4.37 1.36
N TYR A 106 -6.61 3.48 0.79
CA TYR A 106 -7.97 3.17 1.25
C TYR A 106 -7.97 1.94 2.16
N TYR A 107 -8.99 1.82 2.99
CA TYR A 107 -9.18 0.73 3.96
C TYR A 107 -10.65 0.33 4.04
N GLU A 108 -10.96 -0.73 4.79
CA GLU A 108 -12.34 -1.18 5.01
C GLU A 108 -13.19 -0.05 5.62
N ASP A 109 -14.38 0.18 5.05
CA ASP A 109 -15.30 1.28 5.42
C ASP A 109 -14.78 2.71 5.13
N ASP A 110 -13.75 2.88 4.29
CA ASP A 110 -13.27 4.21 3.87
C ASP A 110 -14.22 4.86 2.84
N ASN A 111 -14.82 6.00 3.24
CA ASN A 111 -15.77 6.76 2.44
C ASN A 111 -15.14 7.45 1.22
N GLU A 112 -13.81 7.63 1.19
CA GLU A 112 -13.09 8.27 0.08
C GLU A 112 -12.41 7.26 -0.86
N THR A 113 -12.75 5.98 -0.77
CA THR A 113 -12.09 4.90 -1.54
C THR A 113 -11.96 5.22 -3.03
N LYS A 114 -13.03 5.74 -3.66
CA LYS A 114 -13.02 6.09 -5.09
C LYS A 114 -12.00 7.19 -5.40
N LYS A 115 -12.09 8.32 -4.69
CA LYS A 115 -11.19 9.47 -4.84
C LYS A 115 -9.73 9.08 -4.59
N LYS A 116 -9.45 8.29 -3.56
CA LYS A 116 -8.09 7.82 -3.26
C LYS A 116 -7.54 6.91 -4.35
N LYS A 117 -8.36 6.05 -4.95
CA LYS A 117 -7.95 5.23 -6.10
C LYS A 117 -7.61 6.09 -7.32
N GLU A 118 -8.38 7.14 -7.59
CA GLU A 118 -8.10 8.10 -8.66
C GLU A 118 -6.76 8.80 -8.42
N VAL A 119 -6.55 9.35 -7.22
CA VAL A 119 -5.27 9.97 -6.80
C VAL A 119 -4.10 9.00 -6.92
N LEU A 120 -4.26 7.74 -6.48
CA LEU A 120 -3.23 6.70 -6.63
C LEU A 120 -2.90 6.41 -8.09
N ASN A 121 -3.88 6.44 -9.00
CA ASN A 121 -3.64 6.24 -10.42
C ASN A 121 -2.86 7.43 -11.01
N ILE A 122 -3.18 8.66 -10.62
CA ILE A 122 -2.42 9.84 -11.03
C ILE A 122 -0.97 9.73 -10.55
N HIS A 123 -0.75 9.41 -9.28
CA HIS A 123 0.61 9.20 -8.73
C HIS A 123 1.39 8.11 -9.48
N ASP A 124 0.74 7.02 -9.87
CA ASP A 124 1.35 5.93 -10.64
C ASP A 124 1.77 6.40 -12.04
N ILE A 125 0.94 7.19 -12.72
CA ILE A 125 1.27 7.80 -14.03
C ILE A 125 2.52 8.69 -13.89
N PHE A 126 2.54 9.61 -12.91
CA PHE A 126 3.70 10.48 -12.68
C PHE A 126 4.97 9.69 -12.33
N ARG A 127 4.84 8.64 -11.50
CA ARG A 127 5.97 7.78 -11.14
C ARG A 127 6.55 7.08 -12.37
N ASN A 128 5.69 6.51 -13.23
CA ASN A 128 6.13 5.82 -14.45
C ASN A 128 6.81 6.78 -15.43
N PHE A 129 6.30 8.00 -15.57
CA PHE A 129 6.98 9.06 -16.33
C PHE A 129 8.39 9.35 -15.77
N CYS A 130 8.54 9.48 -14.44
CA CYS A 130 9.84 9.72 -13.82
C CYS A 130 10.83 8.57 -14.07
N ILE A 131 10.37 7.32 -14.07
CA ILE A 131 11.17 6.14 -14.41
C ILE A 131 11.64 6.20 -15.86
N GLU A 132 10.70 6.39 -16.80
CA GLU A 132 11.01 6.47 -18.23
C GLU A 132 11.98 7.62 -18.54
N LYS A 133 11.78 8.77 -17.89
CA LYS A 133 12.68 9.92 -18.00
C LYS A 133 14.09 9.57 -17.52
N LYS A 134 14.24 8.87 -16.38
CA LYS A 134 15.54 8.44 -15.86
C LYS A 134 16.25 7.49 -16.83
N GLU A 135 15.54 6.52 -17.39
CA GLU A 135 16.10 5.57 -18.36
C GLU A 135 16.57 6.26 -19.65
N ARG A 136 15.77 7.19 -20.18
CA ARG A 136 16.14 8.00 -21.36
C ARG A 136 17.37 8.87 -21.09
N LEU A 137 17.50 9.42 -19.88
CA LEU A 137 18.67 10.20 -19.45
C LEU A 137 19.89 9.33 -19.14
N GLY A 138 19.73 8.07 -18.72
CA GLY A 138 20.85 7.14 -18.52
C GLY A 138 21.68 6.92 -19.78
N ASN A 139 21.07 7.13 -20.95
CA ASN A 139 21.72 7.04 -22.27
C ASN A 139 22.27 8.40 -22.78
N SER A 140 22.39 9.42 -21.92
CA SER A 140 22.62 10.81 -22.33
C SER A 140 24.08 11.28 -22.40
N SER A 141 25.04 10.51 -21.90
CA SER A 141 26.45 10.93 -21.86
C SER A 141 27.03 11.29 -23.24
N ASP A 142 26.45 10.75 -24.33
CA ASP A 142 26.84 11.00 -25.73
C ASP A 142 25.64 11.42 -26.61
N MET A 143 24.66 12.14 -26.04
CA MET A 143 23.55 12.66 -26.85
C MET A 143 24.02 13.79 -27.77
N ASN A 144 23.96 13.55 -29.09
CA ASN A 144 24.10 14.60 -30.08
C ASN A 144 22.89 15.56 -30.07
N PHE A 145 23.03 16.71 -30.74
CA PHE A 145 21.99 17.76 -30.80
C PHE A 145 20.60 17.23 -31.21
N GLN A 146 20.52 16.38 -32.24
CA GLN A 146 19.24 15.80 -32.69
C GLN A 146 18.59 14.89 -31.65
N LYS A 147 19.38 14.09 -30.92
CA LYS A 147 18.86 13.25 -29.82
C LYS A 147 18.37 14.12 -28.66
N CYS A 148 19.08 15.21 -28.36
CA CYS A 148 18.67 16.18 -27.33
C CYS A 148 17.33 16.85 -27.69
N ASP A 149 17.20 17.34 -28.93
CA ASP A 149 15.99 18.00 -29.41
C ASP A 149 14.75 17.08 -29.39
N LYS A 150 14.92 15.82 -29.83
CA LYS A 150 13.87 14.79 -29.73
C LYS A 150 13.47 14.51 -28.28
N PHE A 151 14.44 14.48 -27.36
CA PHE A 151 14.17 14.26 -25.95
C PHE A 151 13.40 15.42 -25.32
N LEU A 152 13.77 16.67 -25.64
CA LEU A 152 13.04 17.86 -25.18
C LEU A 152 11.60 17.91 -25.73
N SER A 153 11.42 17.55 -27.01
CA SER A 153 10.10 17.43 -27.63
C SER A 153 9.22 16.41 -26.90
N TRP A 154 9.76 15.22 -26.64
CA TRP A 154 9.07 14.18 -25.86
C TRP A 154 8.72 14.63 -24.44
N ILE A 155 9.59 15.37 -23.74
CA ILE A 155 9.24 15.96 -22.43
C ILE A 155 8.06 16.91 -22.55
N SER A 156 8.03 17.76 -23.59
CA SER A 156 6.95 18.71 -23.83
C SER A 156 5.61 18.01 -24.05
N GLU A 157 5.59 16.97 -24.89
CA GLU A 157 4.42 16.13 -25.13
C GLU A 157 3.92 15.48 -23.83
N LYS A 158 4.82 14.86 -23.07
CA LYS A 158 4.47 14.24 -21.79
C LYS A 158 3.97 15.23 -20.75
N LYS A 159 4.49 16.45 -20.74
CA LYS A 159 3.99 17.51 -19.86
C LYS A 159 2.52 17.84 -20.17
N MET A 160 2.15 17.97 -21.44
CA MET A 160 0.76 18.22 -21.84
C MET A 160 -0.16 17.06 -21.46
N GLU A 161 0.28 15.81 -21.68
CA GLU A 161 -0.46 14.61 -21.28
C GLU A 161 -0.71 14.58 -19.76
N LEU A 162 0.34 14.80 -18.96
CA LEU A 162 0.26 14.79 -17.50
C LEU A 162 -0.60 15.91 -16.93
N GLN A 163 -0.58 17.10 -17.54
CA GLN A 163 -1.46 18.22 -17.16
C GLN A 163 -2.94 17.89 -17.36
N GLY A 164 -3.29 16.99 -18.30
CA GLY A 164 -4.66 16.50 -18.45
C GLY A 164 -5.11 15.54 -17.34
N HIS A 165 -4.17 15.03 -16.53
CA HIS A 165 -4.43 14.10 -15.43
C HIS A 165 -4.37 14.75 -14.04
N ASP A 166 -3.85 15.97 -13.92
CA ASP A 166 -3.81 16.76 -12.68
C ASP A 166 -5.00 17.73 -12.69
N PRO A 167 -6.11 17.42 -11.98
CA PRO A 167 -7.35 18.20 -12.02
C PRO A 167 -7.26 19.60 -11.37
#